data_AF-A0AA37WBX0-F1
#
_entry.id   AF-A0AA37WBX0-F1
#
_cell.length_a   1.000
_cell.length_b   1.000
_cell.length_c   1.000
_cell.angle_alpha   90.00
_cell.angle_beta   90.00
_cell.angle_gamma   90.00
#
_symmetry.space_group_name_H-M   'P 1'
#
loop_
_entity.id
_entity.type
_entity.pdbx_description
1 polymer ?
#
loop_
_entity_poly.entity_id
_entity_poly.type
_entity_poly.pdbx_seq_one_letter_code
_entity_poly.pdbx_strand_id
1 'polypeptide(L)'
;MSTLDQVRFIIYRCHEKGLEIFLVNSNLENDPDVWNIPQGDLISQKLNVDPEHIIELDPFEDEFGNVSRAYAIEGDWHDIPSIRGMIKHDIKLVKSKVKEILPDSEKGTYFAMKEAFKKVLPVEYAALKELKDIIVDRNMLRNL
;
A
#
# COMPACT_ATOMS: atom_id res chain seq x y z
N MET A 1 -14.58 -4.51 22.94
CA MET A 1 -13.17 -4.58 22.52
C MET A 1 -13.16 -4.18 21.06
N SER A 2 -12.68 -2.98 20.75
CA SER A 2 -12.61 -2.51 19.36
C SER A 2 -11.23 -2.84 18.84
N THR A 3 -11.11 -3.93 18.09
CA THR A 3 -9.91 -4.19 17.29
C THR A 3 -9.86 -3.11 16.22
N LEU A 4 -8.88 -2.21 16.30
CA LEU A 4 -8.61 -1.26 15.22
C LEU A 4 -7.97 -2.07 14.09
N ASP A 5 -8.76 -2.49 13.10
CA ASP A 5 -8.23 -3.05 11.87
C ASP A 5 -7.43 -1.96 11.14
N GLN A 6 -6.14 -2.18 10.97
CA GLN A 6 -5.28 -1.28 10.19
C GLN A 6 -5.42 -1.62 8.70
N VAL A 7 -5.45 -0.60 7.86
CA VAL A 7 -5.39 -0.77 6.41
C VAL A 7 -4.09 -0.19 5.86
N ARG A 8 -3.45 -0.90 4.95
CA ARG A 8 -2.28 -0.43 4.20
C ARG A 8 -2.58 -0.41 2.72
N PHE A 9 -2.12 0.63 2.04
CA PHE A 9 -2.25 0.78 0.60
C PHE A 9 -0.88 0.71 -0.05
N ILE A 10 -0.67 -0.32 -0.88
CA ILE A 10 0.56 -0.53 -1.63
C ILE A 10 0.33 0.00 -3.03
N ILE A 11 0.91 1.15 -3.36
CA ILE A 11 0.91 1.63 -4.74
C ILE A 11 2.12 1.04 -5.43
N TYR A 12 1.90 0.31 -6.52
CA TYR A 12 2.96 -0.30 -7.30
C TYR A 12 2.90 0.13 -8.76
N ARG A 13 4.04 0.06 -9.45
CA ARG A 13 4.10 0.20 -10.91
C ARG A 13 5.09 -0.79 -11.50
N CYS A 14 4.79 -1.25 -12.72
CA CYS A 14 5.73 -2.02 -13.52
C CYS A 14 6.44 -1.08 -14.50
N HIS A 15 7.72 -0.81 -14.28
CA HIS A 15 8.56 -0.02 -15.20
C HIS A 15 9.57 -0.92 -15.92
N GLU A 16 10.31 -0.39 -16.90
CA GLU A 16 11.35 -1.13 -17.64
C GLU A 16 12.40 -1.84 -16.74
N LYS A 17 12.60 -1.35 -15.52
CA LYS A 17 13.55 -1.90 -14.53
C LYS A 17 12.94 -2.92 -13.57
N GLY A 18 11.64 -3.17 -13.67
CA GLY A 18 10.90 -4.14 -12.85
C GLY A 18 9.81 -3.50 -11.98
N LEU A 19 9.39 -4.26 -10.96
CA LEU A 19 8.36 -3.86 -9.98
C LEU A 19 8.92 -2.80 -9.02
N GLU A 20 8.22 -1.68 -8.93
CA GLU A 20 8.53 -0.57 -8.03
C GLU A 20 7.35 -0.31 -7.09
N ILE A 21 7.66 0.03 -5.84
CA ILE A 21 6.70 0.28 -4.77
C ILE A 21 6.84 1.72 -4.30
N PHE A 22 5.71 2.42 -4.19
CA PHE A 22 5.65 3.74 -3.60
C PHE A 22 5.71 3.62 -2.08
N LEU A 23 6.72 4.24 -1.48
CA LEU A 23 6.85 4.34 -0.03
C LEU A 23 6.78 5.79 0.41
N VAL A 24 6.32 6.02 1.63
CA VAL A 24 6.24 7.34 2.25
C VAL A 24 7.14 7.40 3.46
N ASN A 25 7.80 8.55 3.64
CA ASN A 25 8.53 8.81 4.88
C ASN A 25 7.64 9.68 5.79
N SER A 26 6.94 9.02 6.71
CA SER A 26 6.02 9.66 7.65
C SER A 26 6.72 10.38 8.80
N ASN A 27 8.04 10.22 8.96
CA ASN A 27 8.80 10.71 10.12
C ASN A 27 10.13 11.37 9.70
N LEU A 28 10.06 12.17 8.64
CA LEU A 28 11.20 12.80 7.95
C LEU A 28 12.12 13.60 8.90
N GLU A 29 11.57 14.11 10.00
CA GLU A 29 12.29 14.90 11.00
C GLU A 29 13.07 14.06 12.03
N ASN A 30 12.64 12.82 12.30
CA ASN A 30 13.27 11.97 13.32
C ASN A 30 14.09 10.82 12.71
N ASP A 31 13.61 10.24 11.60
CA ASP A 31 14.28 9.10 10.95
C ASP A 31 14.14 9.18 9.42
N PRO A 32 15.10 9.80 8.72
CA PRO A 32 15.05 9.98 7.26
C PRO A 32 15.23 8.67 6.48
N ASP A 33 15.69 7.60 7.14
CA ASP A 33 16.00 6.33 6.50
C ASP A 33 14.88 5.29 6.57
N VAL A 34 13.91 5.47 7.47
CA VAL A 34 12.75 4.58 7.62
C VAL A 34 11.62 5.03 6.69
N TRP A 35 11.26 4.15 5.76
CA TRP A 35 10.13 4.36 4.85
C TRP A 35 9.07 3.33 5.12
N ASN A 36 7.80 3.73 5.03
CA ASN A 36 6.68 2.87 5.37
C ASN A 36 5.73 2.74 4.17
N ILE A 37 4.99 1.65 4.14
CA ILE A 37 3.83 1.55 3.27
C ILE A 37 2.77 2.53 3.83
N PRO A 38 2.12 3.32 2.96
CA PRO A 38 1.06 4.21 3.40
C PRO A 38 -0.04 3.45 4.19
N GLN A 39 -0.31 3.92 5.42
CA GLN A 39 -1.18 3.24 6.40
C GLN A 39 -2.28 4.18 6.89
N GLY A 40 -3.46 3.63 7.20
CA GLY A 40 -4.38 4.29 8.12
C GLY A 40 -5.34 3.36 8.82
N ASP A 41 -6.12 3.91 9.73
CA ASP A 41 -7.11 3.11 10.48
C ASP A 41 -8.41 3.05 9.70
N LEU A 42 -8.88 1.82 9.47
CA LEU A 42 -10.20 1.60 8.93
C LEU A 42 -11.16 1.23 10.05
N ILE A 43 -12.36 1.83 10.02
CA ILE A 43 -13.46 1.35 10.86
C ILE A 43 -14.11 0.17 10.13
N SER A 44 -13.49 -1.02 10.26
CA SER A 44 -14.08 -2.36 10.09
C SER A 44 -15.00 -2.62 8.88
N GLN A 45 -14.93 -1.86 7.80
CA GLN A 45 -15.71 -2.06 6.58
C GLN A 45 -14.80 -2.59 5.47
N LYS A 46 -15.13 -3.76 4.90
CA LYS A 46 -14.43 -4.23 3.69
C LYS A 46 -14.51 -3.17 2.60
N LEU A 47 -13.41 -2.96 1.88
CA LEU A 47 -13.39 -2.03 0.74
C LEU A 47 -14.26 -2.63 -0.37
N ASN A 48 -15.32 -1.93 -0.79
CA ASN A 48 -16.02 -2.21 -2.05
C ASN A 48 -15.28 -1.46 -3.17
N VAL A 49 -14.11 -1.96 -3.51
CA VAL A 49 -13.28 -1.44 -4.59
C VAL A 49 -13.32 -2.40 -5.75
N ASP A 50 -13.29 -1.85 -6.96
CA ASP A 50 -13.38 -2.64 -8.17
C ASP A 50 -12.19 -3.63 -8.24
N PRO A 51 -12.45 -4.95 -8.28
CA PRO A 51 -11.40 -5.97 -8.21
C PRO A 51 -10.50 -5.97 -9.45
N GLU A 52 -10.89 -5.29 -10.52
CA GLU A 52 -10.10 -5.18 -11.74
C GLU A 52 -8.87 -4.27 -11.56
N HIS A 53 -8.92 -3.34 -10.60
CA HIS A 53 -7.87 -2.36 -10.36
C HIS A 53 -7.15 -2.52 -9.01
N ILE A 54 -7.67 -3.36 -8.11
CA ILE A 54 -7.11 -3.57 -6.76
C ILE A 54 -6.85 -5.04 -6.50
N ILE A 55 -5.69 -5.33 -5.93
CA ILE A 55 -5.29 -6.65 -5.43
C ILE A 55 -5.46 -6.62 -3.91
N GLU A 56 -6.46 -7.34 -3.39
CA GLU A 56 -6.55 -7.62 -1.95
C GLU A 56 -5.48 -8.66 -1.58
N LEU A 57 -4.64 -8.32 -0.61
CA LEU A 57 -3.59 -9.19 -0.08
C LEU A 57 -4.04 -9.86 1.21
N ASP A 58 -3.38 -10.95 1.56
CA ASP A 58 -3.63 -11.66 2.81
C ASP A 58 -3.37 -10.75 4.02
N PRO A 59 -4.26 -10.80 5.04
CA PRO A 59 -4.07 -10.05 6.26
C PRO A 59 -2.84 -10.57 7.02
N PHE A 60 -2.12 -9.66 7.65
CA PHE A 60 -0.96 -9.98 8.48
C PHE A 60 -1.07 -9.33 9.86
N GLU A 61 -0.50 -9.98 10.87
CA GLU A 61 -0.54 -9.53 12.25
C GLU A 61 0.78 -8.87 12.64
N ASP A 62 0.70 -7.77 13.39
CA ASP A 62 1.88 -7.15 14.01
C ASP A 62 2.27 -7.82 15.33
N GLU A 63 3.40 -7.39 15.91
CA GLU A 63 3.92 -7.92 17.19
C GLU A 63 2.97 -7.68 18.39
N PHE A 64 1.96 -6.83 18.24
CA PHE A 64 0.97 -6.51 19.26
C PHE A 64 -0.37 -7.24 19.03
N GLY A 65 -0.45 -8.10 18.01
CA GLY A 65 -1.66 -8.83 17.65
C GLY A 65 -2.70 -7.99 16.90
N ASN A 66 -2.31 -6.83 16.35
CA ASN A 66 -3.20 -6.05 15.49
C ASN A 66 -3.21 -6.64 14.09
N VAL A 67 -4.39 -6.91 13.56
CA VAL A 67 -4.57 -7.39 12.19
C VAL A 67 -4.52 -6.20 11.22
N SER A 68 -3.59 -6.25 10.28
CA SER A 68 -3.45 -5.32 9.17
C SER A 68 -3.90 -5.96 7.87
N ARG A 69 -4.73 -5.26 7.10
CA ARG A 69 -5.10 -5.65 5.73
C ARG A 69 -4.34 -4.80 4.73
N ALA A 70 -3.80 -5.40 3.68
CA ALA A 70 -3.16 -4.65 2.62
C ALA A 70 -3.93 -4.74 1.30
N TYR A 71 -3.99 -3.62 0.59
CA TYR A 71 -4.55 -3.53 -0.75
C TYR A 71 -3.50 -2.94 -1.66
N ALA A 72 -3.21 -3.62 -2.77
CA ALA A 72 -2.26 -3.16 -3.77
C ALA A 72 -2.98 -2.59 -4.99
N ILE A 73 -2.52 -1.43 -5.46
CA ILE A 73 -3.11 -0.67 -6.56
C ILE A 73 -2.00 -0.32 -7.54
N GLU A 74 -2.24 -0.59 -8.82
CA GLU A 74 -1.32 -0.16 -9.86
C GLU A 74 -1.48 1.34 -10.15
N GLY A 75 -0.39 2.09 -10.12
CA GLY A 75 -0.43 3.52 -10.46
C GLY A 75 0.93 4.20 -10.38
N ASP A 76 1.07 5.33 -11.05
CA ASP A 76 2.23 6.22 -11.00
C ASP A 76 1.97 7.45 -10.10
N TRP A 77 2.94 8.36 -9.97
CA TRP A 77 2.79 9.53 -9.10
C TRP A 77 1.62 10.43 -9.51
N HIS A 78 1.35 10.53 -10.82
CA HIS A 78 0.20 11.26 -11.37
C HIS A 78 -1.14 10.61 -11.03
N ASP A 79 -1.16 9.31 -10.75
CA ASP A 79 -2.37 8.57 -10.40
C ASP A 79 -2.68 8.67 -8.90
N ILE A 80 -1.70 9.00 -8.05
CA ILE A 80 -1.87 9.13 -6.60
C ILE A 80 -3.04 10.07 -6.22
N PRO A 81 -3.19 11.27 -6.82
CA PRO A 81 -4.36 12.11 -6.57
C PRO A 81 -5.71 11.45 -6.92
N SER A 82 -5.75 10.71 -8.03
CA SER A 82 -6.93 9.99 -8.50
C SER A 82 -7.25 8.79 -7.61
N ILE A 83 -6.25 7.99 -7.24
CA ILE A 83 -6.34 6.87 -6.30
C ILE A 83 -6.82 7.36 -4.93
N ARG A 84 -6.28 8.48 -4.44
CA ARG A 84 -6.75 9.15 -3.22
C ARG A 84 -8.22 9.56 -3.33
N GLY A 85 -8.63 10.08 -4.50
CA GLY A 85 -10.01 10.41 -4.81
C GLY A 85 -10.92 9.17 -4.73
N MET A 86 -10.56 8.10 -5.42
CA MET A 86 -11.27 6.82 -5.42
C MET A 86 -11.45 6.27 -4.00
N ILE A 87 -10.37 6.16 -3.23
CA ILE A 87 -10.37 5.73 -1.82
C ILE A 87 -11.29 6.62 -0.97
N LYS A 88 -11.28 7.93 -1.19
CA LYS A 88 -12.14 8.86 -0.45
C LYS A 88 -13.62 8.69 -0.76
N HIS A 89 -13.95 8.39 -2.02
CA HIS A 89 -15.33 8.27 -2.49
C HIS A 89 -15.94 6.90 -2.15
N ASP A 90 -15.18 5.82 -2.33
CA ASP A 90 -15.67 4.45 -2.17
C ASP A 90 -15.72 4.00 -0.71
N ILE A 91 -14.84 4.53 0.13
CA ILE A 91 -14.62 3.98 1.48
C ILE A 91 -15.37 4.79 2.56
N LYS A 92 -16.09 5.86 2.18
CA LYS A 92 -16.71 6.83 3.12
C LYS A 92 -15.75 7.23 4.26
N LEU A 93 -14.45 7.19 4.02
CA LEU A 93 -13.44 7.54 5.02
C LEU A 93 -13.51 9.04 5.27
N VAL A 94 -13.33 9.41 6.54
CA VAL A 94 -13.23 10.82 6.91
C VAL A 94 -12.07 11.45 6.15
N LYS A 95 -12.30 12.61 5.50
CA LYS A 95 -11.31 13.32 4.66
C LYS A 95 -9.92 13.45 5.33
N SER A 96 -9.89 13.58 6.66
CA SER A 96 -8.66 13.68 7.44
C SER A 96 -7.86 12.37 7.42
N LYS A 97 -8.52 11.21 7.59
CA LYS A 97 -7.85 9.89 7.59
C LYS A 97 -7.29 9.52 6.23
N VAL A 98 -7.95 9.91 5.13
CA VAL A 98 -7.44 9.63 3.77
C VAL A 98 -6.14 10.41 3.48
N LYS A 99 -6.00 11.62 4.01
CA LYS A 99 -4.74 12.39 3.89
C LYS A 99 -3.60 11.79 4.69
N GLU A 100 -3.91 11.15 5.83
CA GLU A 100 -2.92 10.41 6.62
C GLU A 100 -2.50 9.12 5.90
N ILE A 101 -3.47 8.43 5.26
CA ILE A 101 -3.24 7.21 4.50
C ILE A 101 -2.36 7.45 3.29
N LEU A 102 -2.70 8.40 2.44
CA LEU A 102 -1.93 8.74 1.24
C LEU A 102 -1.51 10.20 1.35
N PRO A 103 -0.38 10.48 2.03
CA PRO A 103 0.17 11.83 2.11
C PRO A 103 0.47 12.38 0.71
N ASP A 104 0.67 13.69 0.59
CA ASP A 104 0.99 14.30 -0.69
C ASP A 104 2.17 13.60 -1.35
N SER A 105 2.07 13.39 -2.67
CA SER A 105 3.03 12.65 -3.48
C SER A 105 4.46 13.21 -3.35
N GLU A 106 4.61 14.43 -2.82
CA GLU A 106 5.86 15.08 -2.47
C GLU A 106 6.59 14.46 -1.26
N LYS A 107 5.89 13.67 -0.42
CA LYS A 107 6.47 12.97 0.76
C LYS A 107 6.77 11.49 0.52
N GLY A 108 6.59 11.03 -0.72
CA GLY A 108 6.81 9.64 -1.10
C GLY A 108 7.61 9.52 -2.38
N THR A 109 8.21 8.36 -2.61
CA THR A 109 8.90 8.05 -3.85
C THR A 109 8.83 6.56 -4.15
N TYR A 110 9.10 6.21 -5.40
CA TYR A 110 9.17 4.83 -5.84
C TYR A 110 10.54 4.24 -5.54
N PHE A 111 10.52 3.05 -4.95
CA PHE A 111 11.69 2.22 -4.76
C PHE A 111 11.53 0.93 -5.54
N ALA A 112 12.62 0.46 -6.15
CA ALA A 112 12.66 -0.90 -6.66
C ALA A 112 12.30 -1.87 -5.55
N MET A 113 11.57 -2.95 -5.87
CA MET A 113 11.07 -3.90 -4.88
C MET A 113 12.14 -4.40 -3.89
N LYS A 114 13.35 -4.67 -4.38
CA LYS A 114 14.50 -5.08 -3.55
C LYS A 114 14.94 -4.02 -2.54
N GLU A 115 14.83 -2.74 -2.90
CA GLU A 115 15.15 -1.63 -2.01
C GLU A 115 13.99 -1.37 -1.05
N ALA A 116 12.74 -1.51 -1.51
CA ALA A 116 11.57 -1.42 -0.64
C ALA A 116 11.64 -2.43 0.51
N PHE A 117 12.01 -3.68 0.23
CA PHE A 117 12.25 -4.71 1.26
C PHE A 117 13.34 -4.35 2.28
N LYS A 118 14.25 -3.42 2.01
CA LYS A 118 15.26 -3.01 3.00
C LYS A 118 14.80 -1.85 3.87
N LYS A 119 13.73 -1.16 3.45
CA LYS A 119 13.29 0.11 3.99
C LYS A 119 12.03 -0.02 4.84
N VAL A 120 11.15 -0.96 4.49
CA VAL A 120 9.90 -1.24 5.22
C VAL A 120 10.14 -2.16 6.42
N LEU A 121 9.16 -2.26 7.32
CA LEU A 121 9.23 -3.14 8.48
C LEU A 121 9.15 -4.62 8.08
N PRO A 122 9.76 -5.55 8.84
CA PRO A 122 9.73 -6.98 8.52
C PRO A 122 8.33 -7.57 8.38
N VAL A 123 7.37 -7.07 9.15
CA VAL A 123 5.95 -7.49 9.08
C VAL A 123 5.33 -7.18 7.71
N GLU A 124 5.78 -6.12 7.05
CA GLU A 124 5.30 -5.70 5.72
C GLU A 124 5.87 -6.57 4.59
N TYR A 125 6.91 -7.36 4.87
CA TYR A 125 7.53 -8.21 3.85
C TYR A 125 6.58 -9.29 3.34
N ALA A 126 5.65 -9.76 4.19
CA ALA A 126 4.64 -10.74 3.79
C ALA A 126 3.78 -10.18 2.65
N ALA A 127 3.22 -8.99 2.84
CA ALA A 127 2.39 -8.31 1.85
C ALA A 127 3.16 -8.00 0.55
N LEU A 128 4.41 -7.51 0.67
CA LEU A 128 5.25 -7.26 -0.50
C LEU A 128 5.58 -8.55 -1.27
N LYS A 129 5.90 -9.64 -0.56
CA LYS A 129 6.21 -10.92 -1.18
C LYS A 129 5.00 -11.49 -1.93
N GLU A 130 3.84 -11.46 -1.30
CA GLU A 130 2.58 -11.88 -1.91
C GLU A 130 2.27 -11.06 -3.16
N LEU A 131 2.36 -9.73 -3.08
CA LEU A 131 2.17 -8.86 -4.24
C LEU A 131 3.09 -9.25 -5.38
N LYS A 132 4.39 -9.46 -5.09
CA LYS A 132 5.34 -9.89 -6.12
C LYS A 132 4.91 -11.20 -6.77
N ASP A 133 4.50 -12.19 -5.99
CA ASP A 133 4.09 -13.50 -6.50
C ASP A 133 2.83 -13.39 -7.38
N ILE A 134 1.83 -12.59 -6.96
CA ILE A 134 0.62 -12.30 -7.75
C ILE A 134 0.95 -11.60 -9.08
N ILE A 135 1.82 -10.57 -9.06
CA ILE A 135 2.19 -9.84 -10.28
C ILE A 135 2.98 -10.72 -11.25
N VAL A 136 3.87 -11.57 -10.74
CA VAL A 136 4.60 -12.53 -11.57
C VAL A 136 3.64 -13.52 -12.22
N ASP A 137 2.69 -14.08 -11.48
CA ASP A 137 1.69 -15.00 -12.01
C ASP A 137 0.80 -14.34 -13.08
N ARG A 138 0.26 -13.15 -12.79
CA ARG A 138 -0.53 -12.35 -13.76
C ARG A 138 0.25 -12.08 -15.05
N ASN A 139 1.53 -11.72 -14.94
CA ASN A 139 2.36 -11.46 -16.12
C ASN A 139 2.69 -12.75 -16.89
N MET A 140 2.86 -13.89 -16.23
CA MET A 140 3.01 -15.17 -16.92
C MET A 140 1.75 -15.54 -17.71
N LEU A 141 0.57 -15.40 -17.10
CA LEU A 141 -0.71 -15.69 -17.74
C LEU A 141 -1.00 -14.75 -18.94
N ARG A 142 -0.51 -13.51 -18.88
CA ARG A 142 -0.71 -12.50 -19.94
C ARG A 142 0.26 -12.65 -21.12
N ASN A 143 1.34 -13.41 -20.94
CA ASN A 143 2.36 -13.69 -21.97
C ASN A 143 2.30 -15.14 -22.51
N LEU A 144 1.22 -15.89 -22.20
CA LEU A 144 0.91 -17.18 -22.80
C LEU A 144 -0.09 -17.01 -23.95
#